data_AF-A0A1V1P106-F1
#
_entry.id   AF-A0A1V1P106-F1
#
_cell.length_a   1.000
_cell.length_b   1.000
_cell.length_c   1.000
_cell.angle_alpha   90.00
_cell.angle_beta   90.00
_cell.angle_gamma   90.00
#
_symmetry.space_group_name_H-M   'P 1'
#
loop_
_entity.id
_entity.type
_entity.pdbx_description
1 polymer ?
#
loop_
_entity_poly.entity_id
_entity_poly.type
_entity_poly.pdbx_seq_one_letter_code
_entity_poly.pdbx_strand_id
1 'polypeptide(L)'
;MQSLLGSTSQNKSPVPIFAIFDSQLQAAINFSLNKNLNDLITIDEIESLKYLNASNFSISDLSGLEYAKNLEYADFQNNKTIKNYFAILNKLPKLVMARCGRNHL
;
A
#
# COMPACT_ATOMS: atom_id res chain seq x y z
N MET A 1 50.90 17.81 -1.64
CA MET A 1 49.71 18.34 -2.35
C MET A 1 48.49 17.60 -1.83
N GLN A 2 47.68 18.22 -0.98
CA GLN A 2 46.40 17.67 -0.51
C GLN A 2 45.31 18.72 -0.73
N SER A 3 44.35 18.39 -1.59
CA SER A 3 42.98 18.93 -1.66
C SER A 3 42.26 18.20 -2.81
N LEU A 4 40.96 17.95 -2.84
CA LEU A 4 39.84 18.01 -1.90
C LEU A 4 38.71 17.23 -2.62
N LEU A 5 38.08 16.30 -1.90
CA LEU A 5 36.65 15.90 -1.95
C LEU A 5 35.92 15.96 -3.32
N GLY A 6 35.80 14.80 -3.97
CA GLY A 6 34.71 14.52 -4.90
C GLY A 6 33.40 14.33 -4.12
N SER A 7 32.52 15.31 -4.25
CA SER A 7 31.21 15.36 -3.60
C SER A 7 30.15 14.73 -4.51
N THR A 8 29.74 13.49 -4.23
CA THR A 8 28.39 13.01 -4.53
C THR A 8 28.06 11.80 -3.64
N SER A 9 27.67 12.05 -2.39
CA SER A 9 26.71 11.17 -1.74
C SER A 9 25.47 12.00 -1.55
N GLN A 10 24.47 11.75 -2.41
CA GLN A 10 23.15 12.35 -2.31
C GLN A 10 22.66 12.16 -0.86
N ASN A 11 22.62 13.25 -0.09
CA ASN A 11 21.93 13.33 1.18
C ASN A 11 20.42 13.27 0.88
N LYS A 12 19.93 12.07 0.52
CA LYS A 12 18.49 11.81 0.50
C LYS A 12 18.12 11.63 1.96
N SER A 13 17.43 12.63 2.53
CA SER A 13 16.83 12.51 3.86
C SER A 13 16.13 11.15 3.99
N PRO A 14 16.12 10.52 5.18
CA PRO A 14 15.45 9.24 5.37
C PRO A 14 14.03 9.35 4.83
N VAL A 15 13.68 8.56 3.82
CA VAL A 15 12.33 8.57 3.27
C VAL A 15 11.41 8.04 4.37
N PRO A 16 10.34 8.75 4.75
CA PRO A 16 9.42 8.26 5.78
C PRO A 16 8.85 6.91 5.38
N ILE A 17 9.17 5.88 6.17
CA ILE A 17 8.67 4.52 5.98
C ILE A 17 7.31 4.39 6.67
N PHE A 18 6.37 3.77 5.96
CA PHE A 18 5.05 3.45 6.46
C PHE A 18 4.96 1.96 6.80
N ALA A 19 4.43 1.63 7.98
CA ALA A 19 4.33 0.24 8.43
C ALA A 19 2.95 -0.34 8.10
N ILE A 20 2.92 -1.36 7.25
CA ILE A 20 1.77 -2.24 7.04
C ILE A 20 2.02 -3.53 7.84
N PHE A 21 1.14 -3.87 8.77
CA PHE A 21 1.37 -5.01 9.66
C PHE A 21 1.01 -6.37 9.04
N ASP A 22 0.02 -6.39 8.15
CA ASP A 22 -0.32 -7.61 7.40
C ASP A 22 0.64 -7.73 6.20
N SER A 23 1.55 -8.69 6.26
CA SER A 23 2.56 -8.90 5.21
C SER A 23 1.93 -9.21 3.85
N GLN A 24 0.72 -9.78 3.82
CA GLN A 24 0.01 -10.07 2.57
C GLN A 24 -0.60 -8.80 1.98
N LEU A 25 -1.08 -7.88 2.82
CA LEU A 25 -1.48 -6.55 2.36
C LEU A 25 -0.27 -5.78 1.81
N GLN A 26 0.87 -5.82 2.51
CA GLN A 26 2.11 -5.22 2.03
C GLN A 26 2.51 -5.79 0.66
N ALA A 27 2.47 -7.12 0.51
CA ALA A 27 2.76 -7.79 -0.75
C ALA A 27 1.82 -7.34 -1.88
N ALA A 28 0.52 -7.20 -1.61
CA ALA A 28 -0.45 -6.75 -2.60
C ALA A 28 -0.22 -5.30 -3.04
N ILE A 29 0.12 -4.42 -2.09
CA ILE A 29 0.44 -3.01 -2.38
C ILE A 29 1.73 -2.93 -3.20
N ASN A 30 2.79 -3.63 -2.78
CA ASN A 30 4.05 -3.67 -3.53
C ASN A 30 3.87 -4.24 -4.94
N PHE A 31 3.08 -5.30 -5.08
CA PHE A 31 2.71 -5.84 -6.39
C PHE A 31 2.03 -4.78 -7.26
N SER A 32 1.08 -4.03 -6.70
CA SER A 32 0.37 -2.95 -7.42
C SER A 32 1.28 -1.75 -7.75
N LEU A 33 2.37 -1.56 -7.01
CA LEU A 33 3.40 -0.55 -7.24
C LEU A 33 4.56 -1.03 -8.13
N ASN A 34 4.52 -2.28 -8.62
CA ASN A 34 5.63 -2.92 -9.36
C ASN A 34 6.94 -2.99 -8.56
N LYS A 35 6.85 -3.30 -7.27
CA LYS A 35 7.99 -3.47 -6.34
C LYS A 35 8.15 -4.92 -5.93
N ASN A 36 9.27 -5.24 -5.27
CA ASN A 36 9.39 -6.55 -4.63
C ASN A 36 8.38 -6.65 -3.49
N LEU A 37 7.78 -7.84 -3.32
CA LEU A 37 6.63 -8.05 -2.43
C LEU A 37 6.91 -7.65 -0.97
N ASN A 38 8.16 -7.75 -0.52
CA ASN A 38 8.56 -7.50 0.86
C ASN A 38 9.24 -6.14 1.07
N ASP A 39 9.33 -5.30 0.02
CA ASP A 39 9.94 -3.99 0.15
C ASP A 39 9.12 -3.11 1.10
N LEU A 40 9.79 -2.24 1.85
CA LEU A 40 9.10 -1.26 2.67
C LEU A 40 8.36 -0.28 1.76
N ILE A 41 7.15 0.11 2.19
CA ILE A 41 6.33 1.09 1.52
C ILE A 41 6.57 2.45 2.19
N THR A 42 6.81 3.47 1.39
CA THR A 42 6.96 4.85 1.86
C THR A 42 5.60 5.55 1.90
N ILE A 43 5.50 6.66 2.63
CA ILE A 43 4.25 7.44 2.70
C ILE A 43 3.81 7.91 1.30
N ASP A 44 4.75 8.40 0.49
CA ASP A 44 4.44 8.89 -0.85
C ASP A 44 3.91 7.76 -1.76
N GLU A 45 4.46 6.56 -1.63
CA GLU A 45 4.03 5.40 -2.41
C GLU A 45 2.61 4.96 -2.06
N ILE A 46 2.27 4.83 -0.77
CA ILE A 46 0.92 4.45 -0.37
C ILE A 46 -0.08 5.55 -0.74
N GLU A 47 0.28 6.83 -0.59
CA GLU A 47 -0.58 7.95 -1.00
C GLU A 47 -0.77 8.01 -2.53
N SER A 48 0.21 7.55 -3.32
CA SER A 48 0.13 7.55 -4.79
C SER A 48 -0.78 6.46 -5.38
N LEU A 49 -1.14 5.45 -4.58
CA LEU A 49 -1.87 4.27 -5.03
C LEU A 49 -3.28 4.63 -5.50
N LYS A 50 -3.59 4.40 -6.78
CA LYS A 50 -4.92 4.61 -7.37
C LYS A 50 -5.71 3.32 -7.60
N TYR A 51 -4.99 2.23 -7.81
CA TYR A 51 -5.55 0.91 -8.09
C TYR A 51 -4.82 -0.11 -7.21
N LEU A 52 -5.59 -0.94 -6.50
CA LEU A 52 -5.05 -2.02 -5.69
C LEU A 52 -5.61 -3.36 -6.19
N ASN A 53 -4.74 -4.18 -6.78
CA ASN A 53 -5.05 -5.58 -7.02
C ASN A 53 -4.55 -6.42 -5.85
N ALA A 54 -5.47 -6.78 -4.96
CA ALA A 54 -5.21 -7.56 -3.76
C ALA A 54 -5.99 -8.88 -3.76
N SER A 55 -6.47 -9.35 -4.92
CA SER A 55 -7.24 -10.59 -5.00
C SER A 55 -6.37 -11.81 -4.72
N ASN A 56 -6.87 -12.73 -3.89
CA ASN A 56 -6.20 -13.99 -3.54
C ASN A 56 -4.84 -13.83 -2.84
N PHE A 57 -4.66 -12.77 -2.05
CA PHE A 57 -3.44 -12.57 -1.25
C PHE A 57 -3.51 -13.21 0.14
N SER A 58 -4.64 -13.77 0.55
CA SER A 58 -4.86 -14.29 1.92
C SER A 58 -4.71 -13.21 3.00
N ILE A 59 -5.15 -11.99 2.69
CA ILE A 59 -5.11 -10.84 3.59
C ILE A 59 -6.07 -11.06 4.76
N SER A 60 -5.63 -10.70 5.96
CA SER A 60 -6.41 -10.84 7.19
C SER A 60 -6.77 -9.50 7.81
N ASP A 61 -5.92 -8.49 7.63
CA ASP A 61 -6.07 -7.14 8.17
C ASP A 61 -5.81 -6.09 7.08
N LEU A 62 -6.66 -5.06 7.04
CA LEU A 62 -6.58 -3.93 6.12
C LEU A 62 -5.96 -2.68 6.76
N SER A 63 -5.56 -2.77 8.03
CA SER A 63 -4.95 -1.66 8.77
C SER A 63 -3.74 -1.09 8.04
N GLY A 64 -3.74 0.23 7.88
CA GLY A 64 -2.75 0.98 7.12
C GLY A 64 -3.18 1.30 5.69
N LEU A 65 -4.22 0.64 5.15
CA LEU A 65 -4.76 1.00 3.85
C LEU A 65 -5.46 2.36 3.86
N GLU A 66 -5.95 2.85 5.00
CA GLU A 66 -6.59 4.16 5.14
C GLU A 66 -5.68 5.35 4.74
N TYR A 67 -4.37 5.12 4.61
CA TYR A 67 -3.39 6.10 4.13
C TYR A 67 -3.32 6.17 2.59
N ALA A 68 -3.94 5.24 1.86
CA ALA A 68 -4.05 5.27 0.40
C ALA A 68 -5.10 6.29 -0.04
N LYS A 69 -4.87 7.57 0.27
CA LYS A 69 -5.83 8.69 0.10
C LYS A 69 -6.29 8.89 -1.34
N ASN A 70 -5.51 8.41 -2.32
CA ASN A 70 -5.85 8.50 -3.74
C ASN A 70 -6.37 7.18 -4.33
N LEU A 71 -6.65 6.17 -3.51
CA LEU A 71 -7.17 4.89 -3.98
C LEU A 71 -8.58 5.06 -4.52
N GLU A 72 -8.77 4.70 -5.79
CA GLU A 72 -10.05 4.81 -6.50
C GLU A 72 -10.72 3.43 -6.66
N TYR A 73 -9.91 2.39 -6.88
CA TYR A 73 -10.40 1.04 -7.13
C TYR A 73 -9.60 0.00 -6.35
N ALA A 74 -10.30 -0.92 -5.67
CA ALA A 74 -9.67 -2.01 -4.94
C ALA A 74 -10.34 -3.36 -5.22
N ASP A 75 -9.55 -4.39 -5.50
CA ASP A 75 -10.02 -5.76 -5.62
C ASP A 75 -9.48 -6.63 -4.49
N PHE A 76 -10.36 -7.05 -3.59
CA PHE A 76 -10.05 -7.96 -2.48
C PHE A 76 -10.71 -9.33 -2.65
N GLN A 77 -11.15 -9.70 -3.85
CA GLN A 77 -11.76 -11.00 -4.10
C GLN A 77 -10.87 -12.15 -3.56
N ASN A 78 -11.53 -13.22 -3.11
CA ASN A 78 -10.86 -14.41 -2.56
C ASN A 78 -10.02 -14.20 -1.28
N ASN A 79 -10.11 -13.05 -0.59
CA ASN A 79 -9.57 -12.90 0.78
C ASN A 79 -10.66 -13.20 1.82
N LYS A 80 -10.83 -14.49 2.14
CA LYS A 80 -11.90 -14.99 3.02
C LYS A 80 -11.71 -14.63 4.50
N THR A 81 -10.50 -14.23 4.89
CA THR A 81 -10.09 -13.97 6.27
C THR A 81 -10.34 -12.54 6.73
N ILE A 82 -10.58 -11.59 5.82
CA ILE A 82 -10.85 -10.19 6.17
C ILE A 82 -12.19 -10.10 6.89
N LYS A 83 -12.17 -9.55 8.12
CA LYS A 83 -13.36 -9.45 8.98
C LYS A 83 -14.12 -8.14 8.84
N ASN A 84 -13.45 -7.04 8.45
CA ASN A 84 -14.06 -5.71 8.48
C ASN A 84 -13.56 -4.81 7.34
N TYR A 85 -14.08 -5.05 6.13
CA TYR A 85 -13.84 -4.17 4.98
C TYR A 85 -14.32 -2.73 5.25
N PHE A 86 -15.54 -2.59 5.76
CA PHE A 86 -16.23 -1.31 5.84
C PHE A 86 -15.50 -0.27 6.70
N ALA A 87 -14.95 -0.68 7.85
CA ALA A 87 -14.28 0.25 8.78
C ALA A 87 -13.01 0.90 8.24
N ILE A 88 -12.39 0.31 7.21
CA ILE A 88 -11.22 0.87 6.54
C ILE A 88 -11.63 1.56 5.25
N LEU A 89 -12.45 0.89 4.42
CA LEU A 89 -12.81 1.40 3.09
C LEU A 89 -13.62 2.70 3.14
N ASN A 90 -14.44 2.91 4.19
CA ASN A 90 -15.21 4.16 4.34
C ASN A 90 -14.34 5.39 4.70
N LYS A 91 -13.06 5.19 5.05
CA LYS A 91 -12.10 6.26 5.34
C LYS A 91 -11.39 6.76 4.08
N LEU A 92 -11.54 6.05 2.96
CA LEU A 92 -10.85 6.35 1.72
C LEU A 92 -11.65 7.37 0.90
N PRO A 93 -11.20 8.63 0.82
CA PRO A 93 -12.03 9.73 0.31
C PRO A 93 -12.28 9.67 -1.20
N LYS A 94 -11.47 8.91 -1.94
CA LYS A 94 -11.58 8.77 -3.40
C LYS A 94 -12.01 7.39 -3.86
N LEU A 95 -12.32 6.46 -2.94
CA LEU A 95 -12.69 5.11 -3.31
C LEU A 95 -14.05 5.12 -4.02
N VAL A 96 -14.04 4.70 -5.28
CA VAL A 96 -15.22 4.63 -6.13
C VAL A 96 -15.82 3.24 -6.11
N MET A 97 -14.98 2.20 -6.05
CA MET A 97 -15.43 0.81 -6.09
C MET A 97 -14.47 -0.10 -5.34
N ALA A 98 -15.05 -0.99 -4.53
CA ALA A 98 -14.32 -2.11 -3.95
C ALA A 98 -15.03 -3.44 -4.22
N ARG A 99 -14.28 -4.43 -4.70
CA ARG A 99 -14.77 -5.80 -4.87
C ARG A 99 -14.37 -6.61 -3.65
N CYS A 100 -15.34 -6.94 -2.79
CA CYS A 100 -15.11 -7.63 -1.53
C CYS A 100 -15.90 -8.94 -1.48
N GLY A 101 -15.32 -10.03 -2.00
CA GLY A 101 -15.97 -11.33 -2.04
C GLY A 101 -17.31 -11.30 -2.80
N ARG A 102 -18.39 -11.82 -2.20
CA ARG A 102 -19.75 -11.81 -2.80
C ARG A 102 -20.48 -10.47 -2.67
N ASN A 103 -19.85 -9.45 -2.09
CA ASN A 103 -20.45 -8.13 -1.90
C ASN A 103 -19.75 -7.10 -2.81
N HIS A 104 -20.55 -6.27 -3.46
CA HIS A 104 -20.15 -5.04 -4.13
C HIS A 104 -20.50 -3.89 -3.19
N LEU A 105 -19.52 -3.04 -2.87
CA LEU A 105 -19.68 -1.82 -2.08
C LEU A 105 -19.46 -0.60 -2.97
#